data_AF-A0A9D4FZE7-F1
#
_entry.id   AF-A0A9D4FZE7-F1
#
_cell.length_a   1.000
_cell.length_b   1.000
_cell.length_c   1.000
_cell.angle_alpha   90.00
_cell.angle_beta   90.00
_cell.angle_gamma   90.00
#
_symmetry.space_group_name_H-M   'P 1'
#
loop_
_entity.id
_entity.type
_entity.pdbx_description
1 polymer ?
#
loop_
_entity_poly.entity_id
_entity_poly.type
_entity_poly.pdbx_seq_one_letter_code
_entity_poly.pdbx_strand_id
1 'polypeptide(L)'
;MSVYLSFDHNKSKTQELLKYFWTIREAAYRQGGSAWRSYDEQLRLRQVISPSPWSEINNDLWWRTSGTFLRPSRDQYTCNYFNQGSCRLVNCRFPHNCSRCRGNHPAINCQSVTEASGVAQRANTPRFDAPFRGRNKFTQARAASIRTKPKQF
;
A
#
# COMPACT_ATOMS: atom_id res chain seq x y z
N MET A 1 -2.17 -20.87 55.05
CA MET A 1 -2.45 -19.95 53.94
C MET A 1 -1.23 -19.06 53.74
N SER A 2 -0.37 -19.35 52.76
CA SER A 2 0.88 -18.62 52.55
C SER A 2 0.66 -17.42 51.62
N VAL A 3 0.78 -16.22 52.18
CA VAL A 3 0.69 -14.92 51.46
C VAL A 3 1.90 -14.68 50.55
N TYR A 4 2.97 -15.47 50.69
CA TYR A 4 4.21 -15.29 49.91
C TYR A 4 4.16 -15.91 48.51
N LEU A 5 3.36 -16.97 48.29
CA LEU A 5 3.27 -17.63 46.98
C LEU A 5 2.56 -16.76 45.92
N SER A 6 1.72 -15.81 46.34
CA SER A 6 1.04 -14.90 45.43
C SER A 6 1.97 -13.80 44.90
N PHE A 7 2.98 -13.38 45.66
CA PHE A 7 3.84 -12.27 45.27
C PHE A 7 4.74 -12.61 44.08
N ASP A 8 5.32 -13.81 44.06
CA ASP A 8 6.19 -14.25 42.96
C ASP A 8 5.39 -14.65 41.71
N HIS A 9 4.19 -15.22 41.90
CA HIS A 9 3.25 -15.47 40.80
C HIS A 9 2.71 -14.18 40.18
N ASN A 10 2.58 -13.10 40.97
CA ASN A 10 2.13 -11.81 40.46
C ASN A 10 3.24 -11.07 39.71
N LYS A 11 4.51 -11.19 40.15
CA LYS A 11 5.68 -10.62 39.46
C LYS A 11 5.89 -11.23 38.07
N SER A 12 5.79 -12.56 37.95
CA SER A 12 5.90 -13.22 36.64
C SER A 12 4.81 -12.74 35.68
N LYS A 13 3.57 -12.65 36.17
CA LYS A 13 2.43 -12.16 35.38
C LYS A 13 2.58 -10.70 34.96
N THR A 14 3.12 -9.83 35.82
CA THR A 14 3.41 -8.44 35.44
C THR A 14 4.47 -8.35 34.35
N GLN A 15 5.54 -9.16 34.45
CA GLN A 15 6.58 -9.22 33.41
C GLN A 15 6.03 -9.73 32.08
N GLU A 16 5.15 -10.72 32.10
CA GLU A 16 4.49 -11.20 30.89
C GLU A 16 3.64 -10.12 30.22
N LEU A 17 2.84 -9.40 31.01
CA LEU A 17 2.02 -8.30 30.50
C LEU A 17 2.88 -7.14 29.96
N LEU A 18 4.01 -6.83 30.58
CA LEU A 18 4.94 -5.81 30.09
C LEU A 18 5.54 -6.20 28.73
N LYS A 19 5.96 -7.46 28.58
CA LYS A 19 6.42 -7.98 27.28
C LYS A 19 5.30 -7.91 26.24
N TYR A 20 4.09 -8.28 26.61
CA TYR A 20 2.92 -8.14 25.76
C TYR A 20 2.71 -6.69 25.29
N PHE A 21 2.70 -5.71 26.20
CA PHE A 21 2.57 -4.29 25.84
C PHE A 21 3.66 -3.83 24.87
N TRP A 22 4.89 -4.29 25.08
CA TRP A 22 5.99 -3.97 24.18
C TRP A 22 5.74 -4.53 22.77
N THR A 23 5.24 -5.77 22.64
CA THR A 23 4.94 -6.36 21.32
C THR A 23 3.82 -5.63 20.58
N ILE A 24 2.77 -5.18 21.27
CA ILE A 24 1.70 -4.37 20.67
C ILE A 24 2.23 -3.02 20.19
N ARG A 25 3.06 -2.37 21.01
CA ARG A 25 3.69 -1.10 20.64
C ARG A 25 4.61 -1.27 19.42
N GLU A 26 5.37 -2.37 19.37
CA GLU A 26 6.23 -2.69 18.24
C GLU A 26 5.43 -2.95 16.96
N ALA A 27 4.30 -3.68 17.05
CA ALA A 27 3.38 -3.88 15.91
C ALA A 27 2.85 -2.55 15.38
N ALA A 28 2.43 -1.65 16.29
CA ALA A 28 1.93 -0.33 15.93
C ALA A 28 3.01 0.51 15.25
N TYR A 29 4.24 0.46 15.74
CA TYR A 29 5.38 1.19 15.17
C TYR A 29 5.79 0.66 13.80
N ARG A 30 5.87 -0.66 13.61
CA ARG A 30 6.34 -1.28 12.37
C ARG A 30 5.34 -1.21 11.22
N GLN A 31 4.07 -1.53 11.49
CA GLN A 31 3.08 -1.73 10.43
C GLN A 31 2.20 -0.48 10.23
N GLY A 32 2.07 0.37 11.25
CA GLY A 32 1.18 1.53 11.23
C GLY A 32 -0.30 1.16 11.08
N GLY A 33 -1.19 2.14 11.27
CA GLY A 33 -2.64 1.94 11.12
C GLY A 33 -3.24 1.00 12.18
N SER A 34 -4.16 0.11 11.76
CA SER A 34 -4.98 -0.74 12.66
C SER A 34 -4.48 -2.18 12.79
N ALA A 35 -3.27 -2.49 12.29
CA ALA A 35 -2.75 -3.86 12.29
C ALA A 35 -2.55 -4.39 13.72
N TRP A 36 -1.95 -3.58 14.60
CA TRP A 36 -1.80 -3.89 16.03
C TRP A 36 -3.13 -4.25 16.72
N ARG A 37 -4.23 -3.59 16.31
CA ARG A 37 -5.57 -3.83 16.87
C ARG A 37 -6.07 -5.22 16.45
N SER A 38 -5.91 -5.58 15.18
CA SER A 38 -6.29 -6.91 14.71
C SER A 38 -5.49 -8.03 15.37
N TYR A 39 -4.21 -7.78 15.67
CA TYR A 39 -3.39 -8.71 16.44
C TYR A 39 -3.91 -8.87 17.88
N ASP A 40 -4.15 -7.76 18.60
CA ASP A 40 -4.68 -7.79 19.97
C ASP A 40 -6.03 -8.52 20.06
N GLU A 41 -6.96 -8.18 19.17
CA GLU A 41 -8.29 -8.82 19.12
C GLU A 41 -8.18 -10.34 18.93
N GLN A 42 -7.37 -10.80 17.97
CA GLN A 42 -7.21 -12.22 17.71
C GLN A 42 -6.45 -12.94 18.84
N LEU A 43 -5.46 -12.29 19.45
CA LEU A 43 -4.75 -12.86 20.60
C LEU A 43 -5.69 -13.08 21.79
N ARG A 44 -6.56 -12.10 22.11
CA ARG A 44 -7.53 -12.24 23.20
C ARG A 44 -8.57 -13.32 22.91
N LEU A 45 -9.07 -13.41 21.69
CA LEU A 45 -9.98 -14.49 21.29
C LEU A 45 -9.31 -15.86 21.46
N ARG A 46 -8.05 -15.98 21.09
CA ARG A 46 -7.28 -17.22 21.27
C ARG A 46 -7.04 -17.54 22.74
N GLN A 47 -6.76 -16.53 23.59
CA GLN A 47 -6.59 -16.73 25.03
C GLN A 47 -7.81 -17.34 25.71
N VAL A 48 -9.02 -17.09 25.18
CA VAL A 48 -10.26 -17.70 25.69
C VAL A 48 -10.32 -19.19 25.35
N ILE A 49 -9.80 -19.61 24.20
CA ILE A 49 -9.86 -20.99 23.71
C ILE A 49 -8.68 -21.81 24.24
N SER A 50 -7.46 -21.27 24.11
CA SER A 50 -6.21 -21.90 24.51
C SER A 50 -5.38 -20.87 25.28
N PRO A 51 -5.38 -20.92 26.63
CA PRO A 51 -4.57 -20.03 27.44
C PRO A 51 -3.08 -20.23 27.11
N SER A 52 -2.42 -19.14 26.76
CA SER A 52 -0.97 -19.11 26.47
C SER A 52 -0.31 -18.01 27.30
N PRO A 53 0.99 -18.10 27.61
CA PRO A 53 1.68 -17.04 28.35
C PRO A 53 1.65 -15.73 27.55
N TRP A 54 1.36 -14.60 28.21
CA TRP A 54 1.28 -13.30 27.53
C TRP A 54 2.64 -12.81 27.02
N SER A 55 3.74 -13.38 27.55
CA SER A 55 5.10 -13.04 27.14
C SER A 55 5.52 -13.59 25.78
N GLU A 56 4.79 -14.58 25.24
CA GLU A 56 5.18 -15.28 24.02
C GLU A 56 4.51 -14.66 22.79
N ILE A 57 5.31 -14.37 21.77
CA ILE A 57 4.81 -13.86 20.50
C ILE A 57 4.19 -15.02 19.73
N ASN A 58 2.92 -14.90 19.40
CA ASN A 58 2.27 -15.86 18.51
C ASN A 58 2.71 -15.60 17.07
N ASN A 59 3.65 -16.41 16.57
CA ASN A 59 4.25 -16.24 15.25
C ASN A 59 3.22 -16.22 14.11
N ASP A 60 2.18 -17.06 14.17
CA ASP A 60 1.11 -17.09 13.15
C ASP A 60 0.35 -15.77 13.07
N LEU A 61 0.00 -15.21 14.23
CA LEU A 61 -0.68 -13.92 14.34
C LEU A 61 0.28 -12.78 13.95
N TRP A 62 1.53 -12.87 14.38
CA TRP A 62 2.55 -11.88 14.10
C TRP A 62 2.85 -11.76 12.61
N TRP A 63 2.92 -12.88 11.88
CA TRP A 63 3.07 -12.90 10.43
C TRP A 63 1.83 -12.41 9.69
N ARG A 64 0.62 -12.69 10.19
CA ARG A 64 -0.60 -12.10 9.62
C ARG A 64 -0.67 -10.59 9.78
N THR A 65 -0.07 -10.07 10.85
CA THR A 65 -0.04 -8.64 11.15
C THR A 65 1.08 -7.93 10.39
N SER A 66 2.22 -8.60 10.23
CA SER A 66 3.39 -8.11 9.49
C SER A 66 3.25 -8.25 7.99
N GLY A 67 2.51 -9.26 7.54
CA GLY A 67 2.06 -9.37 6.17
C GLY A 67 1.23 -8.13 5.90
N THR A 68 1.70 -7.31 4.97
CA THR A 68 0.91 -6.23 4.40
C THR A 68 -0.50 -6.77 4.22
N PHE A 69 -1.45 -6.29 5.03
CA PHE A 69 -2.79 -6.14 4.52
C PHE A 69 -2.55 -5.41 3.21
N LEU A 70 -2.68 -6.12 2.10
CA LEU A 70 -2.81 -5.49 0.81
C LEU A 70 -3.98 -4.58 1.07
N ARG A 71 -3.70 -3.30 1.38
CA ARG A 71 -4.71 -2.27 1.41
C ARG A 71 -5.40 -2.53 0.09
N PRO A 72 -6.68 -2.92 0.08
CA PRO A 72 -7.30 -3.20 -1.19
C PRO A 72 -7.07 -1.94 -1.99
N SER A 73 -6.37 -2.10 -3.11
CA SER A 73 -5.94 -0.92 -3.87
C SER A 73 -7.21 -0.11 -4.09
N ARG A 74 -7.15 1.21 -3.97
CA ARG A 74 -8.31 2.04 -4.34
C ARG A 74 -8.75 1.74 -5.78
N ASP A 75 -7.83 1.21 -6.59
CA ASP A 75 -8.05 0.75 -7.96
C ASP A 75 -8.76 -0.62 -8.06
N GLN A 76 -8.87 -1.35 -6.95
CA GLN A 76 -9.49 -2.68 -6.90
C GLN A 76 -11.01 -2.59 -6.79
N TYR A 77 -11.57 -1.49 -6.28
CA TYR A 77 -13.00 -1.31 -6.08
C TYR A 77 -13.53 -0.08 -6.82
N THR A 78 -14.49 -0.29 -7.73
CA THR A 78 -15.19 0.78 -8.45
C THR A 78 -16.44 1.25 -7.69
N CYS A 79 -16.86 2.50 -7.90
CA CYS A 79 -18.09 3.02 -7.31
C CYS A 79 -19.35 2.34 -7.87
N ASN A 80 -20.06 1.57 -7.05
CA ASN A 80 -21.29 0.89 -7.47
C ASN A 80 -22.43 1.86 -7.80
N TYR A 81 -22.58 2.94 -7.04
CA TYR A 81 -23.56 4.00 -7.33
C TYR A 81 -23.29 4.69 -8.66
N PHE A 82 -22.02 4.91 -9.02
CA PHE A 82 -21.66 5.42 -10.35
C PHE A 82 -22.07 4.42 -11.42
N ASN A 83 -21.74 3.14 -11.24
CA ASN A 83 -22.09 2.10 -12.20
C ASN A 83 -23.61 1.91 -12.41
N GLN A 84 -24.42 2.31 -11.43
CA GLN A 84 -25.89 2.36 -11.49
C GLN A 84 -26.46 3.71 -12.00
N GLY A 85 -25.61 4.70 -12.26
CA GLY A 85 -26.00 6.04 -12.73
C GLY A 85 -26.48 7.01 -11.64
N SER A 86 -26.30 6.68 -10.36
CA SER A 86 -26.83 7.45 -9.23
C SER A 86 -25.77 8.26 -8.46
N CYS A 87 -24.47 8.03 -8.67
CA CYS A 87 -23.43 8.81 -8.00
C CYS A 87 -23.24 10.20 -8.65
N ARG A 88 -23.31 11.26 -7.83
CA ARG A 88 -23.09 12.66 -8.24
C ARG A 88 -21.90 13.33 -7.56
N LEU A 89 -21.16 12.58 -6.74
CA LEU A 89 -20.01 13.11 -5.99
C LEU A 89 -18.82 13.33 -6.92
N VAL A 90 -18.35 14.58 -7.03
CA VAL A 90 -17.15 14.92 -7.82
C VAL A 90 -15.89 14.25 -7.24
N ASN A 91 -15.77 14.24 -5.92
CA ASN A 91 -14.68 13.58 -5.19
C ASN A 91 -15.17 12.30 -4.50
N CYS A 92 -15.66 11.34 -5.28
CA CYS A 92 -16.10 10.06 -4.72
C CYS A 92 -14.93 9.28 -4.11
N ARG A 93 -15.19 8.59 -2.99
CA ARG A 93 -14.20 7.71 -2.33
C ARG A 93 -13.70 6.59 -3.24
N PHE A 94 -14.54 6.14 -4.17
CA PHE A 94 -14.25 5.06 -5.10
C PHE A 94 -14.15 5.62 -6.53
N PRO A 95 -13.22 5.11 -7.36
CA PRO A 95 -13.08 5.54 -8.76
C PRO A 95 -14.38 5.33 -9.56
N HIS A 96 -14.72 6.32 -10.38
CA HIS A 96 -15.85 6.31 -11.30
C HIS A 96 -15.47 5.65 -12.63
N ASN A 97 -15.17 4.36 -12.55
CA ASN A 97 -14.79 3.55 -13.70
C ASN A 97 -15.81 2.43 -13.87
N CYS A 98 -16.06 2.04 -15.13
CA CYS A 98 -16.93 0.92 -15.43
C CYS A 98 -16.44 -0.37 -14.77
N SER A 99 -17.30 -1.09 -14.06
CA SER A 99 -16.93 -2.38 -13.45
C SER A 99 -16.65 -3.49 -14.48
N ARG A 100 -17.10 -3.34 -15.73
CA ARG A 100 -16.90 -4.33 -16.80
C ARG A 100 -15.60 -4.07 -17.60
N CYS A 101 -15.42 -2.86 -18.13
CA CYS A 101 -14.32 -2.53 -19.05
C CYS A 101 -13.32 -1.50 -18.49
N ARG A 102 -13.51 -1.01 -17.26
CA ARG A 102 -12.70 0.05 -16.62
C ARG A 102 -12.67 1.41 -17.35
N GLY A 103 -13.55 1.64 -18.32
CA GLY A 103 -13.69 2.92 -19.03
C GLY A 103 -14.40 4.03 -18.23
N ASN A 104 -14.36 5.26 -18.74
CA ASN A 104 -15.00 6.46 -18.15
C ASN A 104 -16.50 6.54 -18.47
N HIS A 105 -17.26 5.51 -18.10
CA HIS A 105 -18.72 5.49 -18.21
C HIS A 105 -19.30 4.54 -17.15
N PRO A 106 -20.57 4.71 -16.76
CA PRO A 106 -21.20 3.78 -15.83
C PRO A 106 -21.42 2.41 -16.49
N ALA A 107 -21.47 1.34 -15.69
CA ALA A 107 -21.74 -0.01 -16.17
C ALA A 107 -23.06 -0.15 -16.94
N ILE A 108 -24.08 0.65 -16.59
CA ILE A 108 -25.36 0.69 -17.32
C ILE A 108 -25.22 1.14 -18.78
N ASN A 109 -24.23 1.98 -19.09
CA ASN A 109 -23.95 2.46 -20.46
C ASN A 109 -22.79 1.70 -21.12
N CYS A 110 -22.44 0.53 -20.57
CA CYS A 110 -21.33 -0.27 -21.09
C CYS A 110 -21.76 -1.02 -22.34
N GLN A 111 -21.22 -0.58 -23.49
CA GLN A 111 -21.47 -1.21 -24.79
C GLN A 111 -20.55 -2.42 -25.06
N SER A 112 -19.50 -2.62 -24.25
CA SER A 112 -18.66 -3.82 -24.33
C SER A 112 -19.35 -4.98 -23.60
N VAL A 113 -20.39 -5.53 -24.23
CA VAL A 113 -20.91 -6.86 -23.89
C VAL A 113 -20.47 -7.80 -24.99
N THR A 114 -19.21 -8.23 -24.91
CA THR A 114 -18.78 -9.47 -25.55
C THR A 114 -17.48 -9.95 -24.91
N GLU A 115 -17.48 -11.23 -24.58
CA GLU A 115 -16.32 -12.07 -24.25
C GLU A 115 -15.79 -12.02 -22.80
N ALA A 116 -16.51 -12.76 -21.95
CA ALA A 116 -15.83 -13.57 -20.95
C ALA A 116 -14.93 -14.59 -21.67
N SER A 117 -13.63 -14.31 -21.78
CA SER A 117 -12.51 -15.26 -21.71
C SER A 117 -11.20 -14.52 -21.92
N GLY A 118 -10.23 -14.75 -21.03
CA GLY A 118 -9.07 -13.89 -20.84
C GLY A 118 -8.15 -13.78 -22.05
N VAL A 119 -7.83 -12.54 -22.42
CA VAL A 119 -6.50 -12.15 -22.92
C VAL A 119 -6.19 -10.78 -22.34
N ALA A 120 -5.10 -10.70 -21.59
CA ALA A 120 -4.56 -9.45 -21.08
C ALA A 120 -4.07 -8.58 -22.25
N GLN A 121 -4.89 -7.64 -22.71
CA GLN A 121 -4.38 -6.54 -23.52
C GLN A 121 -3.88 -5.42 -22.60
N ARG A 122 -2.61 -5.57 -22.21
CA ARG A 122 -1.76 -4.45 -21.81
C ARG A 122 -1.53 -3.58 -23.04
N ALA A 123 -2.32 -2.52 -23.19
CA ALA A 123 -1.98 -1.42 -24.08
C ALA A 123 -2.53 -0.11 -23.52
N ASN A 124 -1.85 0.44 -22.51
CA ASN A 124 -1.82 1.88 -22.30
C ASN A 124 -0.54 2.22 -21.52
N THR A 125 0.56 2.32 -22.25
CA THR A 125 1.69 3.14 -21.77
C THR A 125 1.16 4.55 -21.53
N PRO A 126 1.41 5.18 -20.36
CA PRO A 126 1.08 6.58 -20.20
C PRO A 126 1.88 7.38 -21.23
N ARG A 127 1.17 8.10 -22.08
CA ARG A 127 1.74 9.14 -22.95
C ARG A 127 2.31 10.21 -22.02
N PHE A 128 3.62 10.19 -21.82
CA PHE A 128 4.32 11.30 -21.17
C PHE A 128 4.22 12.51 -22.09
N ASP A 129 3.22 13.36 -21.86
CA ASP A 129 3.25 14.74 -22.35
C ASP A 129 4.41 15.44 -21.63
N ALA A 130 5.55 15.54 -22.32
CA ALA A 130 6.70 16.28 -21.84
C ALA A 130 6.43 17.79 -21.91
N PRO A 131 6.57 18.55 -20.81
CA PRO A 131 6.85 19.97 -20.90
C PRO A 131 8.35 20.22 -20.73
N PHE A 132 8.80 21.38 -21.21
CA PHE A 132 10.17 21.93 -21.20
C PHE A 132 11.03 21.66 -22.46
N ARG A 133 10.83 22.55 -23.45
CA ARG A 133 11.88 22.98 -24.38
C ARG A 133 12.99 23.69 -23.59
N GLY A 134 13.96 22.93 -23.09
CA GLY A 134 15.28 23.42 -22.69
C GLY A 134 16.25 23.32 -23.88
N ARG A 135 16.66 24.45 -24.44
CA ARG A 135 17.74 24.54 -25.44
C ARG A 135 19.07 24.17 -24.80
N ASN A 136 19.59 22.97 -25.09
CA ASN A 136 21.00 22.67 -24.90
C ASN A 136 21.67 22.54 -26.27
N LYS A 137 22.40 23.59 -26.66
CA LYS A 137 23.33 23.57 -27.80
C LYS A 137 24.67 23.07 -27.29
N PHE A 138 25.01 21.81 -27.51
CA PHE A 138 26.41 21.35 -27.53
C PHE A 138 26.51 20.15 -28.48
N THR A 139 27.63 20.12 -29.24
CA THR A 139 28.01 19.24 -30.38
C THR A 139 27.84 19.98 -31.73
N GLN A 140 28.83 20.14 -32.60
CA GLN A 140 30.14 19.50 -32.79
C GLN A 140 31.16 20.53 -33.28
N ALA A 141 32.39 20.43 -32.78
CA ALA A 141 33.56 21.04 -33.40
C ALA A 141 33.84 20.36 -34.75
N ARG A 142 33.96 21.15 -35.82
CA ARG A 142 34.50 20.70 -37.11
C ARG A 142 35.61 21.65 -37.52
N ALA A 143 36.76 21.06 -37.81
CA ALA A 143 38.04 21.70 -38.12
C ALA A 143 38.00 22.64 -39.33
N ALA A 144 38.77 23.72 -39.28
CA ALA A 144 39.26 24.42 -40.47
C ALA A 144 40.57 25.18 -40.17
N SER A 145 41.66 24.54 -40.60
CA SER A 145 42.89 25.07 -41.20
C SER A 145 43.38 26.49 -40.88
N ILE A 146 44.60 26.51 -40.35
CA ILE A 146 45.51 27.64 -40.17
C ILE A 146 45.82 28.29 -41.53
N ARG A 147 45.64 29.61 -41.62
CA ARG A 147 46.24 30.43 -42.68
C ARG A 147 46.96 31.63 -42.06
N THR A 148 48.28 31.53 -42.05
CA THR A 148 49.22 32.63 -41.83
C THR A 148 49.16 33.62 -42.99
N LYS A 149 49.43 34.91 -42.72
CA LYS A 149 50.09 35.89 -43.62
C LYS A 149 50.45 37.17 -42.83
N PRO A 150 51.40 38.00 -43.31
CA PRO A 150 52.55 38.44 -42.51
C PRO A 150 52.54 39.93 -42.14
N LYS A 151 53.39 40.28 -41.16
CA LYS A 151 53.88 41.63 -40.91
C LYS A 151 54.69 42.14 -42.12
N GLN A 152 54.43 43.37 -42.53
CA GLN A 152 55.33 44.16 -43.36
C GLN A 152 55.52 45.52 -42.67
N PHE A 153 56.72 46.05 -42.85
CA PHE A 153 57.36 47.19 -42.20
C PHE A 153 56.70 48.52 -42.54
#